data_AF-A0A645AHJ4-F1
#
_entry.id   AF-A0A645AHJ4-F1
#
_cell.length_a   1.000
_cell.length_b   1.000
_cell.length_c   1.000
_cell.angle_alpha   90.00
_cell.angle_beta   90.00
_cell.angle_gamma   90.00
#
_symmetry.space_group_name_H-M   'P 1'
#
loop_
_entity.id
_entity.type
_entity.pdbx_description
1 polymer ?
#
loop_
_entity_poly.entity_id
_entity_poly.type
_entity_poly.pdbx_seq_one_letter_code
_entity_poly.pdbx_strand_id
1 'polypeptide(L)'
;MTVQETILSFPGLADFPEGYLTVILNSRTLTGTADLSAVDAKKVNLTIADALSAAVNLPDFTENKLSISYPRSYFEKTAVRLYKENGEPDKANAITNRITVPRGKATDAW
;
A
#
# COMPACT_ATOMS: atom_id res chain seq x y z
N MET A 1 6.86 -2.00 20.66
CA MET A 1 6.36 -2.20 19.29
C MET A 1 6.94 -1.11 18.44
N THR A 2 7.75 -1.50 17.46
CA THR A 2 8.43 -0.55 16.58
C THR A 2 7.51 -0.07 15.47
N VAL A 3 7.87 1.03 14.82
CA VAL A 3 7.15 1.53 13.64
C VAL A 3 7.11 0.46 12.53
N GLN A 4 8.23 -0.22 12.30
CA GLN A 4 8.32 -1.27 11.28
C GLN A 4 7.41 -2.47 11.60
N GLU A 5 7.40 -2.96 12.84
CA GLU A 5 6.49 -4.03 13.27
C GLU A 5 5.02 -3.63 13.09
N THR A 6 4.70 -2.37 13.40
CA THR A 6 3.34 -1.84 13.25
C THR A 6 2.90 -1.86 11.78
N ILE A 7 3.76 -1.42 10.87
CA ILE A 7 3.46 -1.39 9.43
C ILE A 7 3.30 -2.81 8.87
N LEU A 8 4.21 -3.73 9.22
CA LEU A 8 4.16 -5.12 8.75
C LEU A 8 2.99 -5.91 9.34
N SER A 9 2.51 -5.52 10.53
CA SER A 9 1.29 -6.10 11.12
C SER A 9 0.01 -5.73 10.36
N PHE A 10 0.07 -4.72 9.48
CA PHE A 10 -1.10 -4.29 8.72
C PHE A 10 -1.54 -5.37 7.71
N PRO A 11 -2.86 -5.64 7.59
CA PRO A 11 -3.38 -6.63 6.65
C PRO A 11 -2.84 -6.43 5.22
N GLY A 12 -2.18 -7.45 4.69
CA GLY A 12 -1.61 -7.45 3.33
C GLY A 12 -0.19 -6.90 3.20
N LEU A 13 0.46 -6.46 4.29
CA LEU A 13 1.86 -6.00 4.28
C LEU A 13 2.84 -6.92 5.03
N ALA A 14 2.38 -8.04 5.57
CA ALA A 14 3.22 -8.97 6.34
C ALA A 14 4.44 -9.48 5.57
N ASP A 15 4.30 -9.69 4.26
CA ASP A 15 5.36 -10.17 3.37
C ASP A 15 5.94 -9.03 2.50
N PHE A 16 5.77 -7.77 2.90
CA PHE A 16 6.24 -6.64 2.09
C PHE A 16 7.78 -6.59 2.04
N PRO A 17 8.41 -6.37 0.86
CA PRO A 17 9.87 -6.39 0.74
C PRO A 17 10.56 -5.36 1.66
N GLU A 18 11.39 -5.83 2.60
CA GLU A 18 12.06 -4.99 3.61
C GLU A 18 12.93 -3.88 3.00
N GLY A 19 13.64 -4.20 1.91
CA GLY A 19 14.47 -3.23 1.20
C GLY A 19 13.65 -2.07 0.64
N TYR A 20 12.44 -2.34 0.15
CA TYR A 20 11.55 -1.30 -0.36
C TYR A 20 10.83 -0.55 0.76
N LEU A 21 10.51 -1.24 1.87
CA LEU A 21 9.98 -0.60 3.09
C LEU A 21 10.95 0.47 3.62
N THR A 22 12.25 0.20 3.58
CA THR A 22 13.29 1.14 4.01
C THR A 22 13.28 2.41 3.18
N VAL A 23 13.09 2.30 1.86
CA VAL A 23 12.96 3.45 0.95
C VAL A 23 11.73 4.29 1.31
N ILE A 24 10.60 3.64 1.57
CA ILE A 24 9.35 4.32 1.96
C ILE A 24 9.51 5.05 3.30
N LEU A 25 10.07 4.39 4.32
CA LEU A 25 10.35 4.98 5.63
C LEU A 25 11.24 6.23 5.50
N ASN A 26 12.31 6.13 4.71
CA ASN A 26 13.21 7.26 4.45
C ASN A 26 12.49 8.42 3.75
N SER A 27 11.62 8.15 2.77
CA SER A 27 10.85 9.19 2.07
C SER A 27 9.94 10.01 2.99
N ARG A 28 9.52 9.41 4.12
CA ARG A 28 8.65 10.02 5.13
C ARG A 28 9.42 10.48 6.37
N THR A 29 10.75 10.48 6.34
CA THR A 29 11.62 10.84 7.48
C THR A 29 11.30 10.03 8.74
N LEU A 30 10.99 8.73 8.58
CA LEU A 30 10.71 7.80 9.66
C LEU A 30 11.84 6.79 9.82
N THR A 31 12.11 6.41 11.06
CA THR A 31 13.06 5.34 11.39
C THR A 31 12.27 4.10 11.81
N GLY A 32 12.49 2.96 11.14
CA GLY A 32 11.75 1.72 11.40
C GLY A 32 11.92 1.19 12.83
N THR A 33 13.08 1.43 13.45
CA THR A 33 13.41 1.02 14.81
C THR A 33 12.89 1.96 15.89
N ALA A 34 12.27 3.09 15.53
CA ALA A 34 11.71 4.01 16.51
C ALA A 34 10.49 3.39 17.20
N ASP A 35 10.29 3.77 18.46
CA ASP A 35 9.08 3.42 19.20
C ASP A 35 7.86 4.13 18.61
N LEU A 36 6.75 3.41 18.45
CA LEU A 36 5.51 3.98 17.92
C LEU A 36 5.02 5.20 18.71
N SER A 37 5.24 5.24 20.02
CA SER A 37 4.84 6.35 20.89
C SER A 37 5.66 7.63 20.68
N ALA A 38 6.84 7.53 20.06
CA ALA A 38 7.72 8.67 19.78
C ALA A 38 7.48 9.29 18.40
N VAL A 39 6.58 8.70 17.59
CA VAL A 39 6.36 9.05 16.19
C VAL A 39 4.91 9.50 15.99
N ASP A 40 4.72 10.48 15.11
CA ASP A 40 3.39 10.92 14.71
C ASP A 40 2.64 9.79 13.99
N ALA A 41 1.52 9.35 14.58
CA ALA A 41 0.66 8.32 14.04
C ALA A 41 0.19 8.64 12.62
N LYS A 42 0.05 9.93 12.28
CA LYS A 42 -0.29 10.37 10.91
C LYS A 42 0.77 9.95 9.90
N LYS A 43 2.05 10.11 10.23
CA LYS A 43 3.16 9.70 9.35
C LYS A 43 3.23 8.18 9.20
N VAL A 44 2.90 7.43 10.25
CA VAL A 44 2.82 5.96 10.21
C VAL A 44 1.68 5.53 9.28
N ASN A 45 0.50 6.13 9.39
CA ASN A 45 -0.62 5.83 8.49
C ASN A 45 -0.33 6.16 7.02
N LEU A 46 0.40 7.26 6.77
CA LEU A 46 0.82 7.66 5.43
C LEU A 46 1.88 6.71 4.86
N THR A 47 2.80 6.19 5.67
CA THR A 47 3.76 5.16 5.23
C THR A 47 3.07 3.83 4.92
N ILE A 48 2.05 3.45 5.70
CA ILE A 48 1.19 2.30 5.37
C ILE A 48 0.51 2.53 4.02
N ALA A 49 -0.04 3.72 3.77
CA ALA A 49 -0.68 4.04 2.49
C ALA A 49 0.30 3.93 1.31
N ASP A 50 1.54 4.42 1.47
CA ASP A 50 2.59 4.29 0.45
C ASP A 50 2.94 2.83 0.19
N ALA A 51 3.09 2.02 1.24
CA ALA A 51 3.37 0.58 1.12
C ALA A 51 2.22 -0.17 0.43
N LEU A 52 0.96 0.10 0.80
CA LEU A 52 -0.21 -0.49 0.16
C LEU A 52 -0.31 -0.08 -1.32
N SER A 53 0.00 1.18 -1.66
CA SER A 53 -0.03 1.66 -3.04
C SER A 53 1.01 0.95 -3.92
N ALA A 54 2.17 0.64 -3.36
CA ALA A 54 3.21 -0.13 -4.04
C ALA A 54 2.84 -1.62 -4.14
N ALA A 55 2.19 -2.17 -3.11
CA ALA A 55 1.74 -3.55 -3.07
C ALA A 55 0.73 -3.90 -4.18
N VAL A 56 0.02 -2.91 -4.75
CA VAL A 56 -0.86 -3.09 -5.92
C VAL A 56 -0.12 -3.69 -7.12
N ASN A 57 1.18 -3.41 -7.27
CA ASN A 57 1.97 -3.91 -8.39
C ASN A 57 2.62 -5.27 -8.11
N LEU A 58 2.43 -5.83 -6.90
CA LEU A 58 2.93 -7.16 -6.58
C LEU A 58 2.11 -8.23 -7.34
N PRO A 59 2.75 -9.35 -7.73
CA PRO A 59 2.03 -10.46 -8.33
C PRO A 59 1.03 -11.05 -7.33
N ASP A 60 -0.13 -11.47 -7.83
CA ASP A 60 -1.22 -12.01 -7.01
C ASP A 60 -0.92 -13.43 -6.48
N PHE A 61 0.18 -14.04 -6.93
CA PHE A 61 0.57 -15.41 -6.61
C PHE A 61 2.02 -15.47 -6.11
N THR A 62 2.19 -16.16 -4.98
CA THR A 62 3.48 -16.68 -4.52
C THR A 62 3.31 -18.17 -4.30
N GLU A 63 4.16 -18.96 -4.95
CA GLU A 63 4.06 -20.41 -4.96
C GLU A 63 4.29 -20.98 -3.54
N ASN A 64 3.56 -22.03 -3.17
CA ASN A 64 3.72 -22.75 -1.90
C ASN A 64 3.35 -22.01 -0.59
N LYS A 65 2.64 -20.88 -0.64
CA LYS A 65 2.03 -20.28 0.56
C LYS A 65 0.50 -20.44 0.58
N LEU A 66 -0.03 -20.93 1.72
CA LEU A 66 -1.45 -20.83 2.10
C LEU A 66 -1.80 -19.38 2.48
N SER A 67 -1.44 -18.41 1.63
CA SER A 67 -1.58 -16.99 1.93
C SER A 67 -3.04 -16.57 1.81
N ILE A 68 -3.52 -15.81 2.81
CA ILE A 68 -4.68 -14.95 2.63
C ILE A 68 -4.34 -13.98 1.49
N SER A 69 -5.00 -14.11 0.35
CA SER A 69 -4.81 -13.18 -0.77
C SER A 69 -5.78 -12.01 -0.61
N TYR A 70 -5.26 -10.80 -0.71
CA TYR A 70 -6.07 -9.60 -0.78
C TYR A 70 -6.19 -9.20 -2.26
N PRO A 71 -7.40 -8.88 -2.76
CA PRO A 71 -7.54 -8.41 -4.13
C PRO A 71 -6.86 -7.03 -4.29
N ARG A 72 -6.34 -6.72 -5.48
CA ARG A 72 -5.70 -5.40 -5.76
C ARG A 72 -6.57 -4.21 -5.38
N SER A 73 -7.87 -4.32 -5.60
CA SER A 73 -8.84 -3.29 -5.24
C SER A 73 -8.92 -3.02 -3.74
N TYR A 74 -8.59 -4.00 -2.89
CA TYR A 74 -8.47 -3.80 -1.44
C TYR A 74 -7.31 -2.85 -1.12
N PHE A 75 -6.13 -3.11 -1.70
CA PHE A 75 -4.94 -2.28 -1.51
C PHE A 75 -5.19 -0.84 -1.98
N GLU A 76 -5.74 -0.66 -3.19
CA GLU A 76 -6.04 0.66 -3.76
C GLU A 76 -7.03 1.45 -2.89
N LYS A 77 -8.17 0.84 -2.54
CA LYS A 77 -9.21 1.52 -1.73
C LYS A 77 -8.69 1.87 -0.34
N THR A 78 -7.90 0.99 0.26
CA THR A 78 -7.34 1.22 1.61
C THR A 78 -6.29 2.32 1.59
N ALA A 79 -5.40 2.34 0.59
CA ALA A 79 -4.43 3.41 0.40
C ALA A 79 -5.13 4.76 0.19
N VAL A 80 -6.12 4.83 -0.72
CA VAL A 80 -6.93 6.03 -0.99
C VAL A 80 -7.61 6.56 0.27
N ARG A 81 -8.18 5.66 1.09
CA ARG A 81 -8.80 6.04 2.37
C ARG A 81 -7.78 6.66 3.31
N LEU A 82 -6.65 5.99 3.54
CA LEU A 82 -5.59 6.46 4.44
C LEU A 82 -5.00 7.80 3.99
N TYR A 83 -4.80 8.01 2.69
CA TYR A 83 -4.35 9.31 2.19
C TYR A 83 -5.35 10.43 2.47
N LYS A 84 -6.65 10.19 2.28
CA LYS A 84 -7.69 11.20 2.55
C LYS A 84 -7.80 11.52 4.04
N GLU A 85 -7.83 10.49 4.90
CA GLU A 85 -7.93 10.64 6.36
C GLU A 85 -6.72 11.39 6.94
N ASN A 86 -5.54 11.23 6.34
CA ASN A 86 -4.31 11.87 6.78
C ASN A 86 -3.93 13.12 5.95
N GLY A 87 -4.86 13.67 5.16
CA GLY A 87 -4.70 14.99 4.53
C GLY A 87 -3.81 15.06 3.29
N GLU A 88 -3.61 13.95 2.56
CA GLU A 88 -2.96 13.91 1.24
C GLU A 88 -3.93 13.49 0.11
N PRO A 89 -5.01 14.26 -0.15
CA PRO A 89 -6.04 13.88 -1.12
C PRO A 89 -5.50 13.80 -2.57
N ASP A 90 -4.45 14.56 -2.91
CA ASP A 90 -3.88 14.57 -4.25
C ASP A 90 -3.28 13.22 -4.64
N LYS A 91 -2.59 12.55 -3.72
CA LYS A 91 -2.09 11.19 -3.94
C LYS A 91 -3.22 10.18 -4.07
N ALA A 92 -4.29 10.36 -3.31
CA ALA A 92 -5.49 9.53 -3.40
C ALA A 92 -6.15 9.64 -4.80
N ASN A 93 -6.21 10.85 -5.34
CA ASN A 93 -6.75 11.10 -6.68
C ASN A 93 -5.84 10.52 -7.78
N ALA A 94 -4.52 10.60 -7.63
CA ALA A 94 -3.56 10.02 -8.58
C ALA A 94 -3.72 8.50 -8.72
N ILE A 95 -4.02 7.79 -7.62
CA ILE A 95 -4.28 6.34 -7.66
C ILE A 95 -5.58 6.03 -8.40
N THR A 96 -6.62 6.85 -8.19
CA THR A 96 -7.95 6.62 -8.77
C THR A 96 -8.02 6.97 -10.26
N ASN A 97 -7.28 8.01 -10.70
CA ASN A 97 -7.30 8.51 -12.07
C ASN A 97 -6.38 7.75 -13.04
N ARG A 98 -6.07 6.48 -12.74
CA ARG A 98 -5.18 5.67 -13.57
C ARG A 98 -5.77 5.51 -14.97
N ILE A 99 -4.93 5.62 -16.00
CA ILE A 99 -5.33 5.48 -17.41
C ILE A 99 -6.03 4.13 -17.57
N THR A 100 -7.35 4.17 -17.67
CA THR A 100 -8.14 2.99 -17.99
C THR A 100 -8.03 2.81 -19.49
N VAL A 101 -7.19 1.87 -19.93
CA VAL A 101 -7.18 1.48 -21.34
C VAL A 101 -8.55 0.89 -21.64
N PRO A 102 -9.37 1.50 -22.51
CA PRO A 102 -10.65 0.94 -22.87
C PRO A 102 -10.39 -0.46 -23.44
N ARG A 103 -10.91 -1.51 -22.79
CA ARG A 103 -10.99 -2.80 -23.45
C ARG A 103 -11.87 -2.59 -24.67
N GLY A 104 -11.29 -2.69 -25.86
CA GLY A 104 -12.07 -2.68 -27.09
C GLY A 104 -13.16 -3.72 -26.96
N LYS A 105 -14.43 -3.28 -26.99
CA LYS A 105 -15.55 -4.21 -27.09
C LYS A 105 -15.50 -4.78 -28.50
N ALA A 106 -14.90 -5.95 -28.68
CA ALA A 106 -15.17 -6.75 -29.87
C ALA A 106 -16.65 -7.14 -29.80
N THR A 107 -17.48 -6.53 -30.66
CA THR A 107 -18.93 -6.75 -30.65
C THR A 107 -19.35 -8.09 -31.23
N ASP A 108 -18.47 -8.82 -31.91
CA ASP A 108 -18.84 -10.06 -32.58
C ASP A 108 -17.74 -11.11 -32.41
N ALA A 109 -17.94 -11.99 -31.43
CA ALA A 109 -17.37 -13.34 -31.50
C ALA A 109 -18.36 -14.18 -32.30
N TRP A 110 -17.88 -14.64 -33.46
CA TRP A 110 -18.43 -15.64 -34.39
C TRP A 110 -19.49 -16.60 -33.86
#